data_AF-A0A3D1RJT7-F1
#
_entry.id   AF-A0A3D1RJT7-F1
#
_cell.length_a   1.000
_cell.length_b   1.000
_cell.length_c   1.000
_cell.angle_alpha   90.00
_cell.angle_beta   90.00
_cell.angle_gamma   90.00
#
_symmetry.space_group_name_H-M   'P 1'
#
loop_
_entity.id
_entity.type
_entity.pdbx_description
1 polymer ?
#
loop_
_entity_poly.entity_id
_entity_poly.type
_entity_poly.pdbx_seq_one_letter_code
_entity_poly.pdbx_strand_id
1 'polypeptide(L)'
;MEKSRQFKTFYRGLALVIVLNIYDMVSTLYWCTVAGEATEANPLLYQLMLINPALAVGFKTLMVLLFAGLMLLAARMDIKLAIRGTYIVALIYLLLAGWHMILPLLPTILAFAVTP
;
A
#
# COMPACT_ATOMS: atom_id res chain seq x y z
N MET A 1 -0.97 -32.39 1.45
CA MET A 1 -0.06 -31.42 2.12
C MET A 1 0.18 -30.15 1.32
N GLU A 2 0.42 -30.21 0.00
CA GLU A 2 0.77 -29.03 -0.81
C GLU A 2 -0.30 -27.91 -0.82
N LYS A 3 -1.58 -28.26 -1.00
CA LYS A 3 -2.69 -27.27 -0.95
C LYS A 3 -2.73 -26.49 0.37
N SER A 4 -2.52 -27.15 1.51
CA SER A 4 -2.50 -26.47 2.82
C SER A 4 -1.35 -25.45 2.90
N ARG A 5 -0.19 -25.77 2.31
CA ARG A 5 0.95 -24.84 2.23
C ARG A 5 0.61 -23.63 1.34
N GLN A 6 -0.01 -23.86 0.19
CA GLN A 6 -0.41 -22.79 -0.73
C GLN A 6 -1.42 -21.83 -0.08
N PHE A 7 -2.44 -22.34 0.61
CA PHE A 7 -3.38 -21.48 1.36
C PHE A 7 -2.68 -20.70 2.47
N LYS A 8 -1.76 -21.30 3.22
CA LYS A 8 -0.96 -20.57 4.23
C LYS A 8 -0.15 -19.43 3.58
N THR A 9 0.50 -19.70 2.45
CA THR A 9 1.26 -18.68 1.70
C THR A 9 0.34 -17.56 1.21
N PHE A 10 -0.82 -17.90 0.67
CA PHE A 10 -1.83 -16.95 0.22
C PHE A 10 -2.30 -16.03 1.35
N TYR A 11 -2.71 -16.59 2.49
CA TYR A 11 -3.17 -15.79 3.64
C TYR A 11 -2.07 -14.91 4.22
N ARG A 12 -0.81 -15.37 4.24
CA ARG A 12 0.34 -14.55 4.62
C ARG A 12 0.54 -13.37 3.64
N GLY A 13 0.37 -13.61 2.34
CA GLY A 13 0.40 -12.56 1.33
C GLY A 13 -0.70 -11.53 1.54
N LEU A 14 -1.95 -11.96 1.79
CA LEU A 14 -3.06 -11.05 2.07
C LEU A 14 -2.81 -10.24 3.36
N ALA A 15 -2.32 -10.88 4.42
CA ALA A 15 -1.96 -10.20 5.65
C ALA A 15 -0.88 -9.13 5.40
N LEU A 16 0.15 -9.46 4.59
CA LEU A 16 1.18 -8.50 4.20
C LEU A 16 0.58 -7.30 3.45
N VAL A 17 -0.31 -7.53 2.47
CA VAL A 17 -0.99 -6.44 1.74
C VAL A 17 -1.77 -5.55 2.70
N ILE A 18 -2.50 -6.12 3.65
CA ILE A 18 -3.27 -5.35 4.64
C ILE A 18 -2.33 -4.51 5.52
N VAL A 19 -1.25 -5.10 6.04
CA VAL A 19 -0.27 -4.38 6.87
C VAL A 19 0.37 -3.24 6.09
N LEU A 20 0.77 -3.48 4.84
CA LEU A 20 1.37 -2.45 4.01
C LEU A 20 0.36 -1.35 3.63
N ASN A 21 -0.91 -1.69 3.40
CA ASN A 21 -1.96 -0.70 3.15
C ASN A 21 -2.20 0.19 4.38
N ILE A 22 -2.18 -0.39 5.60
CA ILE A 22 -2.28 0.39 6.84
C ILE A 22 -1.07 1.33 6.98
N TYR A 23 0.14 0.81 6.74
CA TYR A 23 1.36 1.63 6.78
C TYR A 23 1.31 2.79 5.78
N ASP A 24 0.93 2.50 4.54
CA ASP A 24 0.77 3.46 3.45
C ASP A 24 -0.28 4.53 3.80
N MET A 25 -1.41 4.13 4.40
CA MET A 25 -2.42 5.07 4.91
C MET A 25 -1.87 6.00 6.00
N VAL A 26 -1.25 5.43 7.04
CA VAL A 26 -0.71 6.21 8.16
C VAL A 26 0.38 7.15 7.65
N SER A 27 1.21 6.70 6.72
CA SER A 27 2.25 7.51 6.09
C SER A 27 1.66 8.66 5.27
N THR A 28 0.68 8.40 4.40
CA THR A 28 -0.05 9.47 3.68
C THR A 28 -0.62 10.50 4.66
N LEU A 29 -1.34 10.05 5.71
CA LEU A 29 -1.95 10.97 6.68
C LEU A 29 -0.88 11.81 7.39
N TYR A 30 0.20 11.19 7.85
CA TYR A 30 1.30 11.88 8.50
C TYR A 30 1.92 12.93 7.56
N TRP A 31 2.23 12.56 6.31
CA TRP A 31 2.83 13.48 5.34
C TRP A 31 1.90 14.63 4.98
N CYS A 32 0.61 14.35 4.79
CA CYS A 32 -0.38 15.40 4.57
C CYS A 32 -0.47 16.37 5.76
N THR A 33 -0.36 15.87 7.00
CA THR A 33 -0.37 16.75 8.19
C THR A 33 0.89 17.59 8.36
N VAL A 34 2.07 17.08 7.96
CA VAL A 34 3.36 17.73 8.21
C VAL A 34 3.82 18.60 7.03
N ALA A 35 3.61 18.13 5.81
CA ALA A 35 4.10 18.75 4.58
C ALA A 35 2.99 19.24 3.65
N GLY A 36 1.72 19.11 4.06
CA GLY A 36 0.55 19.48 3.28
C GLY A 36 0.12 18.41 2.29
N GLU A 37 -1.11 18.53 1.79
CA GLU A 37 -1.76 17.54 0.93
C GLU A 37 -1.08 17.40 -0.43
N ALA A 38 -0.32 18.41 -0.88
CA ALA A 38 0.43 18.39 -2.13
C ALA A 38 1.52 17.29 -2.19
N THR A 39 1.80 16.62 -1.07
CA THR A 39 2.69 15.46 -1.02
C THR A 39 2.06 14.17 -1.55
N GLU A 40 0.74 14.15 -1.74
CA GLU A 40 0.03 12.99 -2.25
C GLU A 40 0.11 12.93 -3.79
N ALA A 41 0.82 11.92 -4.30
CA ALA A 41 0.99 11.71 -5.74
C ALA A 41 -0.28 11.16 -6.42
N ASN A 42 -1.22 10.60 -5.66
CA ASN A 42 -2.48 10.11 -6.20
C ASN A 42 -3.50 11.26 -6.29
N PRO A 43 -3.87 11.74 -7.50
CA PRO A 43 -4.75 12.90 -7.66
C PRO A 43 -6.15 12.67 -7.09
N LEU A 44 -6.64 11.42 -7.09
CA LEU A 44 -7.92 11.08 -6.49
C LEU A 44 -7.84 11.16 -4.96
N LEU A 45 -6.77 10.60 -4.37
CA LEU A 45 -6.60 10.62 -2.93
C LEU A 45 -6.35 12.05 -2.41
N TYR A 46 -5.60 12.85 -3.15
CA TYR A 46 -5.45 14.28 -2.92
C TYR A 46 -6.80 15.00 -2.82
N GLN A 47 -7.68 14.81 -3.82
CA GLN A 47 -9.01 15.43 -3.79
C GLN A 47 -9.85 14.94 -2.60
N LEU A 48 -9.79 13.65 -2.27
CA LEU A 48 -10.51 13.11 -1.10
C LEU A 48 -9.99 13.70 0.21
N MET A 49 -8.67 13.86 0.35
CA MET A 49 -8.03 14.47 1.52
C MET A 49 -8.45 15.94 1.70
N LEU A 50 -8.52 16.72 0.62
CA LEU A 50 -8.98 18.11 0.65
C LEU A 50 -10.45 18.25 1.09
N ILE A 51 -11.30 17.29 0.73
CA ILE A 51 -12.72 17.32 1.12
C ILE A 51 -12.86 16.90 2.59
N ASN A 52 -12.35 15.71 2.93
CA ASN A 52 -12.36 15.16 4.28
C ASN A 52 -11.40 13.95 4.36
N PRO A 53 -10.37 13.96 5.23
CA PRO A 53 -9.45 12.84 5.40
C PRO A 53 -10.14 11.49 5.68
N ALA A 54 -11.30 11.48 6.32
CA ALA A 54 -12.07 10.27 6.57
C ALA A 54 -12.55 9.59 5.27
N LEU A 55 -12.81 10.36 4.21
CA LEU A 55 -13.18 9.81 2.89
C LEU A 55 -11.98 9.12 2.22
N ALA A 56 -10.78 9.69 2.34
CA ALA A 56 -9.56 9.06 1.86
C ALA A 56 -9.29 7.74 2.60
N VAL A 57 -9.48 7.73 3.93
CA VAL A 57 -9.40 6.52 4.76
C VAL A 57 -10.41 5.47 4.31
N GLY A 58 -11.68 5.86 4.18
CA GLY A 58 -12.76 4.99 3.73
C GLY A 58 -12.50 4.41 2.34
N PHE A 59 -12.01 5.22 1.40
CA PHE A 59 -11.72 4.79 0.03
C PHE A 59 -10.62 3.73 -0.02
N LYS A 60 -9.44 3.97 0.56
CA LYS A 60 -8.36 2.96 0.59
C LYS A 60 -8.79 1.69 1.34
N THR A 61 -9.54 1.83 2.44
CA THR A 61 -10.08 0.67 3.19
C THR A 61 -11.03 -0.14 2.31
N LEU A 62 -11.93 0.51 1.59
CA LEU A 62 -12.84 -0.17 0.66
C LEU A 62 -12.06 -0.88 -0.46
N MET A 63 -11.03 -0.25 -1.02
CA MET A 63 -10.19 -0.85 -2.06
C MET A 63 -9.44 -2.09 -1.57
N VAL A 64 -8.86 -2.06 -0.36
CA VAL A 64 -8.15 -3.23 0.19
C VAL A 64 -9.11 -4.38 0.53
N LEU A 65 -10.32 -4.07 1.03
CA LEU A 65 -11.36 -5.06 1.28
C LEU A 65 -11.88 -5.68 -0.02
N LEU A 66 -12.13 -4.87 -1.04
CA LEU A 66 -12.54 -5.34 -2.36
C LEU A 66 -11.46 -6.25 -2.95
N PHE A 67 -10.20 -5.83 -2.90
CA PHE A 67 -9.07 -6.65 -3.33
C PHE A 67 -9.00 -7.98 -2.58
N ALA A 68 -9.09 -7.97 -1.24
CA ALA A 68 -9.06 -9.18 -0.43
C ALA A 68 -10.23 -10.12 -0.78
N GLY A 69 -11.44 -9.59 -0.96
CA GLY A 69 -12.61 -10.35 -1.40
C GLY A 69 -12.41 -11.00 -2.77
N LEU A 70 -11.93 -10.24 -3.77
CA LEU A 70 -11.63 -10.74 -5.10
C LEU A 70 -10.55 -11.83 -5.07
N MET A 71 -9.51 -11.66 -4.25
CA MET A 71 -8.46 -12.67 -4.11
C MET A 71 -8.94 -13.93 -3.39
N LEU A 72 -9.82 -13.80 -2.40
CA LEU A 72 -10.47 -14.95 -1.75
C LEU A 72 -11.33 -15.75 -2.74
N LEU A 73 -12.06 -15.06 -3.62
CA LEU A 73 -12.83 -15.69 -4.71
C LEU A 73 -11.89 -16.35 -5.73
N ALA A 74 -10.85 -15.64 -6.18
CA ALA A 74 -9.85 -16.17 -7.09
C ALA A 74 -9.15 -17.41 -6.52
N ALA A 75 -8.85 -17.44 -5.22
CA ALA A 75 -8.24 -18.58 -4.54
C ALA A 75 -9.10 -19.85 -4.56
N ARG A 76 -10.43 -19.72 -4.73
CA ARG A 76 -11.34 -20.86 -4.91
C ARG A 76 -11.24 -21.46 -6.32
N MET A 77 -10.89 -20.65 -7.31
CA MET A 77 -10.77 -21.06 -8.72
C MET A 77 -9.35 -21.52 -9.05
N ASP A 78 -8.35 -20.69 -8.74
CA ASP A 78 -6.94 -20.96 -8.92
C ASP A 78 -6.10 -20.26 -7.83
N ILE A 79 -5.66 -21.05 -6.85
CA ILE A 79 -4.83 -20.58 -5.74
C ILE A 79 -3.47 -20.04 -6.20
N LYS A 80 -2.88 -20.56 -7.28
CA LYS A 80 -1.58 -20.09 -7.78
C LYS A 80 -1.72 -18.71 -8.39
N LEU A 81 -2.79 -18.47 -9.13
CA LEU A 81 -3.12 -17.15 -9.67
C LEU A 81 -3.35 -16.14 -8.54
N ALA A 82 -4.17 -16.51 -7.53
CA ALA A 82 -4.44 -15.65 -6.38
C ALA A 82 -3.17 -15.29 -5.60
N ILE A 83 -2.26 -16.24 -5.40
CA ILE A 83 -0.94 -15.99 -4.80
C ILE A 83 -0.15 -14.98 -5.63
N ARG A 84 0.01 -15.22 -6.95
CA ARG A 84 0.78 -14.32 -7.83
C ARG A 84 0.22 -12.90 -7.81
N GLY A 85 -1.10 -12.75 -7.95
CA GLY A 85 -1.77 -11.45 -7.87
C GLY A 85 -1.53 -10.76 -6.53
N THR A 86 -1.64 -11.51 -5.43
CA THR A 86 -1.37 -10.99 -4.08
C THR A 86 0.06 -10.50 -3.91
N TYR A 87 1.06 -11.23 -4.39
CA TYR A 87 2.45 -10.81 -4.31
C TYR A 87 2.80 -9.64 -5.22
N ILE A 88 2.18 -9.54 -6.41
CA ILE A 88 2.33 -8.37 -7.28
C ILE A 88 1.82 -7.11 -6.56
N VAL A 89 0.63 -7.19 -5.95
CA VAL A 89 0.07 -6.05 -5.20
C VAL A 89 0.89 -5.74 -3.95
N ALA A 90 1.38 -6.76 -3.23
CA ALA A 90 2.28 -6.55 -2.10
C ALA A 90 3.59 -5.84 -2.53
N LEU A 91 4.14 -6.19 -3.70
CA LEU A 91 5.32 -5.52 -4.24
C LEU A 91 5.03 -4.04 -4.56
N ILE A 92 3.88 -3.72 -5.15
CA ILE A 92 3.48 -2.33 -5.40
C ILE A 92 3.40 -1.56 -4.07
N TYR A 93 2.76 -2.14 -3.05
CA TYR A 93 2.69 -1.52 -1.73
C TYR A 93 4.06 -1.38 -1.05
N LEU A 94 4.98 -2.32 -1.25
CA LEU A 94 6.37 -2.19 -0.76
C LEU A 94 7.08 -1.01 -1.42
N LEU A 95 6.89 -0.79 -2.72
CA LEU A 95 7.46 0.35 -3.44
C LEU A 95 6.87 1.67 -2.94
N LEU A 96 5.56 1.73 -2.73
CA LEU A 96 4.89 2.90 -2.14
C LEU A 96 5.35 3.17 -0.70
N ALA A 97 5.51 2.12 0.11
CA ALA A 97 6.06 2.25 1.45
C ALA A 97 7.50 2.80 1.43
N GLY A 98 8.31 2.34 0.48
CA GLY A 98 9.66 2.86 0.24
C GLY A 98 9.65 4.34 -0.20
N TRP A 99 8.70 4.75 -1.03
CA TRP A 99 8.52 6.14 -1.41
C TRP A 99 8.32 7.05 -0.20
N HIS A 100 7.46 6.66 0.74
CA HIS A 100 7.24 7.41 1.99
C HIS A 100 8.47 7.49 2.90
N MET A 101 9.40 6.53 2.81
CA MET A 101 10.66 6.57 3.56
C MET A 101 11.73 7.42 2.88
N ILE A 102 11.80 7.39 1.54
CA ILE A 102 12.85 8.08 0.77
C ILE A 102 12.56 9.58 0.67
N LEU A 103 11.29 9.97 0.49
CA LEU A 103 10.90 11.37 0.33
C LEU A 103 11.47 12.32 1.41
N PRO A 104 11.34 12.03 2.73
CA PRO A 104 11.98 12.85 3.77
C PRO A 104 13.51 12.81 3.79
N LEU A 105 14.12 11.74 3.29
CA LEU A 105 15.58 11.59 3.27
C LEU A 105 16.20 12.25 2.04
N LEU A 106 15.41 12.55 1.00
CA LEU A 106 15.89 13.12 -0.25
C LEU A 106 16.68 14.42 -0.08
N PRO A 107 16.26 15.42 0.73
CA PRO A 107 17.06 16.62 0.95
C PRO A 107 18.42 16.32 1.59
N THR A 108 18.45 15.39 2.54
CA THR A 108 19.68 14.94 3.21
C THR A 108 20.60 14.20 2.25
N ILE A 109 20.07 13.27 1.45
CA ILE A 109 20.83 12.53 0.43
C ILE A 109 21.42 13.49 -0.61
N LEU A 110 20.63 14.46 -1.08
CA LEU A 110 21.08 15.49 -2.02
C LEU A 110 22.15 16.39 -1.39
N ALA A 111 22.02 16.76 -0.11
CA ALA A 111 23.04 17.51 0.61
C ALA A 111 24.37 16.75 0.69
N PHE A 112 24.35 15.45 1.01
CA PHE A 112 25.54 14.59 1.03
C PHE A 112 26.16 14.39 -0.37
N ALA A 113 25.34 14.34 -1.43
CA ALA A 113 25.83 14.18 -2.80
C ALA A 113 26.47 15.44 -3.39
N VAL A 114 26.19 16.61 -2.81
CA VAL A 114 26.68 17.92 -3.29
C VAL A 114 27.84 18.45 -2.43
N THR A 115 28.09 17.88 -1.25
CA THR A 115 29.31 18.14 -0.47
C THR A 115 30.51 17.34 -1.01
N PRO A 116 31.59 18.00 -1.47
CA PRO A 116 32.79 17.34 -2.00
C PRO A 116 33.61 16.59 -0.94
#